data_AF-A0A5N9AV90-F1
#
_entry.id   AF-A0A5N9AV90-F1
#
_cell.length_a   1.000
_cell.length_b   1.000
_cell.length_c   1.000
_cell.angle_alpha   90.00
_cell.angle_beta   90.00
_cell.angle_gamma   90.00
#
_symmetry.space_group_name_H-M   'P 1'
#
loop_
_entity.id
_entity.type
_entity.pdbx_description
1 polymer ?
#
loop_
_entity_poly.entity_id
_entity_poly.type
_entity_poly.pdbx_seq_one_letter_code
_entity_poly.pdbx_strand_id
1 'polypeptide(L)'
;MRIVLIFDFVKSCSRTPRPVNISTRFNTFDAFRHRNYRFLWCGTALFSAGFWLQQVVVGWLAYEITGSPLMTSIALGLDALPILFGAPLGGLLSDKYDKKLLLAM
;
A
#
# COMPACT_ATOMS: atom_id res chain seq x y z
N MET A 1 -45.65 -16.01 22.80
CA MET A 1 -45.61 -14.53 22.69
C MET A 1 -44.20 -13.92 22.50
N ARG A 2 -43.07 -14.65 22.62
CA ARG A 2 -41.70 -14.07 22.45
C ARG A 2 -41.14 -14.13 21.01
N ILE A 3 -41.70 -14.97 20.14
CA ILE A 3 -41.22 -15.16 18.75
C ILE A 3 -41.62 -14.01 17.82
N VAL A 4 -42.80 -13.40 18.03
CA VAL A 4 -43.27 -12.27 17.21
C VAL A 4 -42.37 -11.04 17.42
N LEU A 5 -41.94 -10.77 18.67
CA LEU A 5 -41.03 -9.66 18.99
C LEU A 5 -39.65 -9.78 18.33
N ILE A 6 -39.14 -10.99 18.14
CA ILE A 6 -37.85 -11.20 17.45
C ILE A 6 -38.00 -10.87 15.96
N PHE A 7 -39.12 -11.25 15.34
CA PHE A 7 -39.37 -10.92 13.94
C PHE A 7 -39.60 -9.41 13.73
N ASP A 8 -40.32 -8.74 14.63
CA ASP A 8 -40.50 -7.28 14.58
C ASP A 8 -39.17 -6.53 14.81
N PHE A 9 -38.29 -7.07 15.67
CA PHE A 9 -36.95 -6.52 15.89
C PHE A 9 -36.05 -6.68 14.65
N VAL A 10 -36.09 -7.83 13.98
CA VAL A 10 -35.35 -8.06 12.71
C VAL A 10 -35.85 -7.13 11.61
N LYS A 11 -37.17 -6.89 11.53
CA LYS A 11 -37.77 -5.98 10.54
C LYS A 11 -37.45 -4.50 10.82
N SER A 12 -37.19 -4.13 12.08
CA SER A 12 -36.75 -2.78 12.48
C SER A 12 -35.28 -2.52 12.12
N CYS A 13 -34.43 -3.55 12.15
CA CYS A 13 -33.02 -3.47 11.74
C CYS A 13 -32.79 -3.52 10.22
N SER A 14 -33.77 -3.92 9.41
CA SER A 14 -33.67 -3.86 7.95
C SER A 14 -33.93 -2.45 7.41
N ARG A 15 -33.16 -1.45 7.89
CA ARG A 15 -33.00 -0.20 7.15
C ARG A 15 -32.20 -0.52 5.90
N THR A 16 -32.88 -0.63 4.77
CA THR A 16 -32.23 -0.66 3.47
C THR A 16 -31.37 0.60 3.35
N PRO A 17 -30.04 0.49 3.15
CA PRO A 17 -29.22 1.65 2.88
C PRO A 17 -29.78 2.33 1.63
N ARG A 18 -29.99 3.65 1.70
CA ARG A 18 -30.47 4.41 0.54
C ARG A 18 -29.53 4.15 -0.63
N PRO A 19 -30.02 3.81 -1.83
CA PRO A 19 -29.15 3.64 -2.99
C PRO A 19 -28.42 4.96 -3.22
N VAL A 20 -27.13 5.00 -2.89
CA VAL A 20 -26.27 6.14 -3.19
C VAL A 20 -26.17 6.17 -4.70
N ASN A 21 -26.84 7.13 -5.33
CA ASN A 21 -26.72 7.36 -6.76
C ASN A 21 -25.35 7.98 -7.02
N ILE A 22 -24.35 7.11 -7.16
CA ILE A 22 -23.01 7.47 -7.57
C ILE A 22 -23.09 7.66 -9.08
N SER A 23 -23.41 8.87 -9.55
CA SER A 23 -23.24 9.22 -10.95
C SER A 23 -21.73 9.39 -11.21
N THR A 24 -21.00 8.28 -11.34
CA THR A 24 -19.57 8.30 -11.63
C THR A 24 -19.35 8.64 -13.09
N ARG A 25 -19.20 9.94 -13.38
CA ARG A 25 -18.32 10.33 -14.48
C ARG A 25 -16.90 10.04 -14.02
N PHE A 26 -16.36 8.90 -14.43
CA PHE A 26 -14.96 8.56 -14.17
C PHE A 26 -14.06 9.51 -14.96
N ASN A 27 -13.54 10.53 -14.28
CA ASN A 27 -12.43 11.33 -14.78
C ASN A 27 -11.14 10.76 -14.17
N THR A 28 -10.29 10.14 -15.00
CA THR A 28 -9.04 9.47 -14.58
C THR A 28 -8.10 10.38 -13.75
N PHE A 29 -8.22 11.70 -13.91
CA PHE A 29 -7.37 12.68 -13.24
C PHE A 29 -8.05 13.44 -12.08
N ASP A 30 -9.25 13.05 -11.66
CA ASP A 30 -9.97 13.75 -10.59
C ASP A 30 -9.21 13.69 -9.23
N ALA A 31 -8.44 12.62 -9.02
CA ALA A 31 -7.59 12.47 -7.82
C ALA A 31 -6.53 13.59 -7.69
N PHE A 32 -6.01 14.11 -8.80
CA PHE A 32 -5.01 15.19 -8.80
C PHE A 32 -5.58 16.56 -8.41
N ARG A 33 -6.91 16.69 -8.34
CA ARG A 33 -7.57 17.92 -7.91
C ARG A 33 -7.19 18.29 -6.47
N HIS A 34 -6.96 17.29 -5.60
CA HIS A 34 -6.56 17.49 -4.21
C HIS A 34 -5.08 17.82 -4.07
N ARG A 35 -4.75 18.95 -3.41
CA ARG A 35 -3.36 19.42 -3.21
C ARG A 35 -2.50 18.42 -2.44
N ASN A 36 -3.04 17.84 -1.37
CA ASN A 36 -2.31 16.85 -0.55
C ASN A 36 -2.00 15.58 -1.34
N TYR A 37 -2.91 15.16 -2.22
CA TYR A 37 -2.70 14.00 -3.08
C TYR A 37 -1.58 14.24 -4.11
N ARG A 38 -1.45 15.46 -4.64
CA ARG A 38 -0.34 15.81 -5.55
C ARG A 38 1.03 15.65 -4.90
N PHE A 39 1.19 16.11 -3.65
CA PHE A 39 2.45 15.95 -2.92
C PHE A 39 2.76 14.48 -2.63
N LEU A 40 1.76 13.71 -2.20
CA LEU A 40 1.92 12.27 -2.00
C LEU A 40 2.33 11.58 -3.30
N TRP A 41 1.61 11.85 -4.40
CA TRP A 41 1.87 11.22 -5.69
C TRP A 41 3.26 11.55 -6.23
N CYS A 42 3.66 12.84 -6.22
CA CYS A 42 5.00 13.23 -6.68
C CYS A 42 6.09 12.65 -5.78
N GLY A 43 5.90 12.67 -4.45
CA GLY A 43 6.85 12.11 -3.49
C GLY A 43 7.05 10.61 -3.69
N THR A 44 5.95 9.85 -3.78
CA THR A 44 6.00 8.40 -4.04
C THR A 44 6.60 8.09 -5.41
N ALA A 45 6.28 8.87 -6.45
CA ALA A 45 6.83 8.67 -7.78
C ALA A 45 8.36 8.90 -7.81
N LEU A 46 8.83 10.00 -7.21
CA LEU A 46 10.26 10.29 -7.11
C LEU A 46 11.01 9.27 -6.27
N PHE A 47 10.43 8.86 -5.14
CA PHE A 47 11.00 7.82 -4.29
C PHE A 47 11.12 6.49 -5.05
N SER A 48 10.06 6.07 -5.75
CA SER A 48 10.08 4.83 -6.53
C SER A 48 11.11 4.90 -7.66
N ALA A 49 11.19 6.03 -8.38
CA ALA A 49 12.19 6.21 -9.43
C ALA A 49 13.63 6.13 -8.87
N GLY A 50 13.89 6.78 -7.73
CA GLY A 50 15.18 6.73 -7.05
C GLY A 50 15.54 5.31 -6.60
N PHE A 51 14.57 4.57 -6.07
CA PHE A 51 14.75 3.17 -5.66
C PHE A 51 15.12 2.26 -6.83
N TRP A 52 14.43 2.39 -7.97
CA TRP A 52 14.76 1.62 -9.18
C TRP A 52 16.13 1.99 -9.74
N LEU A 53 16.47 3.28 -9.73
CA LEU A 53 17.79 3.74 -10.16
C LEU A 53 18.88 3.18 -9.24
N GLN A 54 18.68 3.22 -7.93
CA GLN A 54 19.60 2.64 -6.95
C GLN A 54 19.83 1.15 -7.21
N GLN A 55 18.77 0.38 -7.46
CA GLN A 55 18.85 -1.05 -7.79
C GLN A 55 19.77 -1.32 -9.00
N VAL A 56 19.64 -0.53 -10.07
CA VAL A 56 20.49 -0.64 -11.26
C VAL A 56 21.95 -0.25 -10.95
N VAL A 57 22.15 0.86 -10.24
CA VAL A 57 23.49 1.37 -9.89
C VAL A 57 24.24 0.36 -9.01
N VAL A 58 23.58 -0.20 -7.99
CA VAL A 58 24.17 -1.21 -7.12
C VAL A 58 24.52 -2.46 -7.90
N GLY A 59 23.64 -2.92 -8.80
CA GLY A 59 23.91 -4.07 -9.67
C GLY A 59 25.11 -3.85 -10.59
N TRP A 60 25.20 -2.68 -11.23
CA TRP A 60 26.35 -2.33 -12.08
C TRP A 60 27.63 -2.26 -11.25
N LEU A 61 27.64 -1.52 -10.15
CA LEU A 61 28.82 -1.32 -9.30
C LEU A 61 29.34 -2.65 -8.73
N ALA A 62 28.43 -3.52 -8.29
CA ALA A 62 28.80 -4.83 -7.81
C ALA A 62 29.41 -5.71 -8.91
N TYR A 63 28.95 -5.58 -10.17
CA TYR A 63 29.56 -6.27 -11.30
C TYR A 63 30.97 -5.75 -11.60
N GLU A 64 31.18 -4.44 -11.55
CA GLU A 64 32.49 -3.82 -11.79
C GLU A 64 33.53 -4.22 -10.75
N ILE A 65 33.14 -4.29 -9.48
CA ILE A 65 34.04 -4.69 -8.38
C ILE A 65 34.32 -6.19 -8.39
N THR A 66 33.33 -7.02 -8.71
CA THR A 66 33.46 -8.49 -8.57
C THR A 66 33.92 -9.19 -9.85
N GLY A 67 33.70 -8.58 -11.02
CA GLY A 67 34.01 -9.16 -12.34
C GLY A 67 33.20 -10.42 -12.69
N SER A 68 32.30 -10.87 -11.82
CA SER A 68 31.51 -12.10 -11.97
C SER A 68 30.01 -11.82 -11.77
N PRO A 69 29.14 -12.13 -12.75
CA PRO A 69 27.69 -11.91 -12.64
C PRO A 69 27.02 -12.73 -11.52
N LEU A 70 27.63 -13.86 -11.15
CA LEU A 70 27.06 -14.82 -10.20
C LEU A 70 27.11 -14.28 -8.76
N MET A 71 28.25 -13.70 -8.36
CA MET A 71 28.41 -13.11 -7.02
C MET A 71 27.55 -11.85 -6.86
N THR A 72 27.43 -11.02 -7.90
CA THR A 72 26.53 -9.86 -7.91
C THR A 72 25.07 -10.25 -7.69
N SER A 73 24.62 -11.32 -8.35
CA SER A 73 23.24 -11.79 -8.24
C SER A 73 22.94 -12.36 -6.84
N ILE A 74 23.92 -13.05 -6.22
CA ILE A 74 23.79 -13.53 -4.83
C ILE A 74 23.70 -12.35 -3.87
N ALA A 75 24.53 -11.31 -4.04
CA ALA A 75 24.50 -10.12 -3.20
C ALA A 75 23.16 -9.38 -3.30
N LEU A 76 22.65 -9.17 -4.52
CA LEU A 76 21.32 -8.57 -4.73
C LEU A 76 20.19 -9.46 -4.16
N GLY A 77 20.33 -10.78 -4.27
CA GLY A 77 19.36 -11.74 -3.70
C GLY A 77 19.33 -11.71 -2.18
N LEU A 78 20.49 -11.54 -1.53
CA LEU A 78 20.59 -11.38 -0.07
C LEU A 78 19.93 -10.07 0.40
N ASP A 79 19.96 -9.03 -0.41
CA ASP A 79 19.32 -7.73 -0.10
C ASP A 79 17.78 -7.83 -0.04
N ALA A 80 17.20 -8.90 -0.59
CA ALA A 80 15.76 -9.18 -0.46
C ALA A 80 15.39 -9.82 0.89
N LEU A 81 16.35 -10.36 1.65
CA LEU A 81 16.07 -10.99 2.96
C LEU A 81 15.46 -10.02 3.97
N PRO A 82 15.97 -8.79 4.17
CA PRO A 82 15.33 -7.79 5.03
C PRO A 82 13.86 -7.57 4.69
N ILE A 83 13.52 -7.49 3.39
CA ILE A 83 12.13 -7.33 2.93
C ILE A 83 11.32 -8.60 3.22
N LEU A 84 11.88 -9.78 3.00
CA LEU A 84 11.20 -11.06 3.23
C LEU A 84 10.74 -11.22 4.69
N PHE A 85 11.59 -10.84 5.64
CA PHE A 85 11.25 -10.86 7.07
C PHE A 85 10.50 -9.62 7.54
N GLY A 86 10.83 -8.45 6.96
CA GLY A 86 10.25 -7.16 7.33
C GLY A 86 8.81 -6.97 6.84
N ALA A 87 8.45 -7.51 5.67
CA ALA A 87 7.11 -7.39 5.10
C ALA A 87 5.99 -7.97 5.99
N PRO A 88 6.07 -9.21 6.51
CA PRO A 88 5.06 -9.75 7.41
C PRO A 88 5.01 -9.02 8.76
N LEU A 89 6.17 -8.57 9.26
CA LEU A 89 6.22 -7.74 10.47
C LEU A 89 5.51 -6.40 10.24
N GLY A 90 5.82 -5.72 9.14
CA GLY A 90 5.17 -4.46 8.74
C GLY A 90 3.65 -4.62 8.57
N GLY A 91 3.19 -5.75 8.02
CA GLY A 91 1.76 -6.07 7.93
C GLY A 91 1.10 -6.22 9.31
N LEU A 92 1.75 -6.96 10.22
CA LEU A 92 1.26 -7.11 11.60
C LEU A 92 1.21 -5.76 12.36
N LEU A 93 2.20 -4.90 12.14
CA LEU A 93 2.19 -3.54 12.69
C LEU A 93 1.06 -2.69 12.06
N SER A 94 0.84 -2.79 10.75
CA SER A 94 -0.24 -2.05 10.06
C SER A 94 -1.63 -2.44 10.54
N ASP A 95 -1.83 -3.69 10.94
CA ASP A 95 -3.14 -4.17 11.42
C ASP A 95 -3.41 -3.78 12.88
N LYS A 96 -2.36 -3.51 13.67
CA LYS A 96 -2.49 -3.16 15.10
C LYS A 96 -2.50 -1.67 15.40
N TYR A 97 -1.91 -0.82 14.54
CA TYR A 97 -1.76 0.61 14.81
C TYR A 97 -2.70 1.49 13.96
N ASP A 98 -3.25 2.54 14.58
CA ASP A 98 -4.09 3.52 13.90
C ASP A 98 -3.35 4.18 12.72
N LYS A 99 -3.98 4.15 11.53
CA LYS A 99 -3.40 4.60 10.24
C LYS A 99 -2.86 6.04 10.25
N LYS A 100 -3.33 6.87 11.19
CA LYS A 100 -2.88 8.27 11.36
C LYS A 100 -1.53 8.38 12.07
N LEU A 101 -1.19 7.42 12.92
CA LEU A 101 0.05 7.40 13.70
C LEU A 101 1.22 6.83 12.88
N LEU A 102 0.93 5.88 11.97
CA LEU A 102 1.91 5.31 11.03
C LEU A 102 2.34 6.26 9.90
N LEU A 103 1.51 7.26 9.55
CA LEU A 103 1.86 8.28 8.55
C LEU A 103 2.63 9.48 9.13
N ALA A 104 2.67 9.60 10.47
CA ALA A 104 3.32 10.71 11.17
C ALA A 104 4.68 10.34 11.77
N MET A 105 5.05 9.05 11.74
CA MET A 105 6.34 8.52 12.14
C MET A 105 7.24 8.34 10.91
#